data_AF-A0A4P6P5S8-F1
#
_entry.id   AF-A0A4P6P5S8-F1
#
_cell.length_a   1.000
_cell.length_b   1.000
_cell.length_c   1.000
_cell.angle_alpha   90.00
_cell.angle_beta   90.00
_cell.angle_gamma   90.00
#
_symmetry.space_group_name_H-M   'P 1'
#
loop_
_entity.id
_entity.type
_entity.pdbx_description
1 polymer ?
#
loop_
_entity_poly.entity_id
_entity_poly.type
_entity_poly.pdbx_seq_one_letter_code
_entity_poly.pdbx_strand_id
1 'polypeptide(L)'
;MKQGLMHLIAVLMCTVMFISSAHAKKRCQALKQKLYDIQAQQRAGYSNKRGQSLRQREDKAREKWWQCENPSYGREKRKKLSQSSKKKSQAKLVNTSQSRKKNYQVIKINDSPFVNNSNIQVKTAYQGEKKHAWLRFYQRPSKCHKPKNLSVFAYCSENKQQQRLAFEQVYLPE
;
A
#
# COMPACT_ATOMS: atom_id res chain seq x y z
N MET A 1 -56.10 -10.80 33.72
CA MET A 1 -55.14 -11.82 33.21
C MET A 1 -54.68 -11.59 31.77
N LYS A 2 -55.53 -11.12 30.84
CA LYS A 2 -55.15 -10.93 29.42
C LYS A 2 -54.12 -9.82 29.15
N GLN A 3 -54.18 -8.70 29.88
CA GLN A 3 -53.21 -7.59 29.74
C GLN A 3 -51.79 -7.96 30.22
N GLY A 4 -51.67 -8.69 31.32
CA GLY A 4 -50.36 -9.17 31.82
C GLY A 4 -49.68 -10.12 30.83
N LEU A 5 -50.45 -11.00 30.19
CA LEU A 5 -49.93 -11.92 29.16
C LEU A 5 -49.46 -11.17 27.90
N MET A 6 -50.17 -10.13 27.47
CA MET A 6 -49.77 -9.31 26.31
C MET A 6 -48.47 -8.53 26.57
N HIS A 7 -48.28 -7.98 27.77
CA HIS A 7 -47.01 -7.32 28.13
C HIS A 7 -45.84 -8.31 28.22
N LEU A 8 -46.08 -9.51 28.73
CA LEU A 8 -45.05 -10.55 28.83
C LEU A 8 -44.60 -11.05 27.45
N ILE A 9 -45.54 -11.21 26.51
CA ILE A 9 -45.26 -11.54 25.11
C ILE A 9 -44.51 -10.39 24.40
N ALA A 10 -44.89 -9.13 24.66
CA ALA A 10 -44.22 -7.98 24.07
C ALA A 10 -42.76 -7.85 24.54
N VAL A 11 -42.48 -8.05 25.83
CA VAL A 11 -41.12 -8.05 26.38
C VAL A 11 -40.30 -9.22 25.82
N LEU A 12 -40.89 -10.41 25.68
CA LEU A 12 -40.23 -11.57 25.07
C LEU A 12 -39.88 -11.32 23.59
N MET A 13 -40.77 -10.70 22.82
CA MET A 13 -40.53 -10.34 21.41
C MET A 13 -39.43 -9.28 21.27
N CYS A 14 -39.41 -8.26 22.13
CA CYS A 14 -38.37 -7.24 22.13
C CYS A 14 -36.98 -7.85 22.43
N THR A 15 -36.88 -8.75 23.42
CA THR A 15 -35.58 -9.36 23.79
C THR A 15 -34.99 -10.22 22.67
N VAL A 16 -35.80 -10.94 21.90
CA VAL A 16 -35.33 -11.77 20.76
C VAL A 16 -34.73 -10.92 19.62
N MET A 17 -35.25 -9.71 19.38
CA MET A 17 -34.71 -8.83 18.32
C MET A 17 -33.34 -8.23 18.65
N PHE A 18 -33.04 -7.96 19.93
CA PHE A 18 -31.76 -7.37 20.33
C PHE A 18 -30.60 -8.38 20.30
N ILE A 19 -30.84 -9.65 20.61
CA ILE A 19 -29.80 -10.69 20.72
C ILE A 19 -29.13 -10.96 19.35
N SER A 20 -29.89 -10.95 18.26
CA SER A 20 -29.40 -11.30 16.91
C SER A 20 -28.29 -10.38 16.37
N SER A 21 -28.33 -9.09 16.74
CA SER A 21 -27.33 -8.10 16.28
C SER A 21 -25.97 -8.22 16.97
N ALA A 22 -25.94 -8.77 18.19
CA ALA A 22 -24.72 -8.91 18.98
C ALA A 22 -23.86 -10.11 18.55
N HIS A 23 -24.48 -11.20 18.08
CA HIS A 23 -23.76 -12.41 17.69
C HIS A 23 -23.02 -12.31 16.35
N ALA A 24 -23.51 -11.49 15.41
CA ALA A 24 -22.84 -11.26 14.12
C ALA A 24 -21.53 -10.49 14.27
N LYS A 25 -21.50 -9.45 15.14
CA LYS A 25 -20.32 -8.61 15.37
C LYS A 25 -19.18 -9.36 16.08
N LYS A 26 -19.49 -10.29 17.00
CA LYS A 26 -18.49 -11.10 17.72
C LYS A 26 -17.64 -11.96 16.80
N ARG A 27 -18.18 -12.45 15.67
CA ARG A 27 -17.41 -13.28 14.71
C ARG A 27 -16.36 -12.47 13.94
N CYS A 28 -16.64 -11.21 13.60
CA CYS A 28 -15.69 -10.33 12.90
C CYS A 28 -14.58 -9.83 13.82
N GLN A 29 -14.83 -9.70 15.13
CA GLN A 29 -13.82 -9.31 16.11
C GLN A 29 -12.63 -10.28 16.15
N ALA A 30 -12.86 -11.60 16.03
CA ALA A 30 -11.77 -12.58 15.97
C ALA A 30 -10.87 -12.40 14.74
N LEU A 31 -11.43 -11.98 13.60
CA LEU A 31 -10.64 -11.66 12.39
C LEU A 31 -9.84 -10.38 12.55
N LYS A 32 -10.41 -9.39 13.25
CA LYS A 32 -9.74 -8.13 13.60
C LYS A 32 -8.55 -8.38 14.53
N GLN A 33 -8.69 -9.25 15.53
CA GLN A 33 -7.58 -9.62 16.42
C GLN A 33 -6.43 -10.27 15.65
N LYS A 34 -6.72 -11.20 14.74
CA LYS A 34 -5.69 -11.80 13.86
C LYS A 34 -4.94 -10.76 13.02
N LEU A 35 -5.61 -9.70 12.60
CA LEU A 35 -4.97 -8.59 11.88
C LEU A 35 -4.01 -7.83 12.79
N TYR A 36 -4.43 -7.53 14.03
CA TYR A 36 -3.57 -6.87 15.01
C TYR A 36 -2.35 -7.70 15.38
N ASP A 37 -2.48 -9.02 15.51
CA ASP A 37 -1.34 -9.91 15.76
C ASP A 37 -0.30 -9.83 14.63
N ILE A 38 -0.74 -9.81 13.37
CA ILE A 38 0.15 -9.67 12.22
C ILE A 38 0.79 -8.28 12.21
N GLN A 39 0.06 -7.22 12.54
CA GLN A 39 0.60 -5.87 12.64
C GLN A 39 1.59 -5.71 13.82
N ALA A 40 1.39 -6.43 14.92
CA ALA A 40 2.35 -6.49 16.01
C ALA A 40 3.63 -7.19 15.57
N GLN A 41 3.52 -8.29 14.83
CA GLN A 41 4.66 -8.96 14.20
C GLN A 41 5.40 -8.09 13.18
N GLN A 42 4.69 -7.15 12.53
CA GLN A 42 5.33 -6.18 11.63
C GLN A 42 6.04 -5.05 12.38
N ARG A 43 5.63 -4.74 13.61
CA ARG A 43 6.31 -3.74 14.46
C ARG A 43 7.56 -4.30 15.14
N ALA A 44 7.61 -5.61 15.34
CA ALA A 44 8.83 -6.30 15.74
C ALA A 44 9.76 -6.44 14.52
N GLY A 45 10.99 -5.91 14.60
CA GLY A 45 11.94 -5.93 13.48
C GLY A 45 12.08 -7.32 12.83
N TYR A 46 12.11 -7.36 11.49
CA TYR A 46 12.12 -8.60 10.72
C TYR A 46 13.04 -8.50 9.48
N SER A 47 13.41 -9.66 8.92
CA SER A 47 14.14 -9.73 7.65
C SER A 47 13.26 -9.44 6.43
N ASN A 48 13.83 -8.92 5.34
CA ASN A 48 13.09 -8.54 4.13
C ASN A 48 12.17 -9.66 3.57
N LYS A 49 12.65 -10.92 3.55
CA LYS A 49 11.84 -12.07 3.11
C LYS A 49 10.63 -12.32 4.01
N ARG A 50 10.82 -12.21 5.33
CA ARG A 50 9.74 -12.33 6.32
C ARG A 50 8.74 -11.19 6.19
N GLY A 51 9.21 -9.97 5.90
CA GLY A 51 8.36 -8.81 5.63
C GLY A 51 7.39 -9.01 4.48
N GLN A 52 7.85 -9.54 3.35
CA GLN A 52 6.98 -9.85 2.20
C GLN A 52 5.90 -10.87 2.56
N SER A 53 6.27 -11.93 3.29
CA SER A 53 5.31 -12.94 3.78
C SER A 53 4.28 -12.32 4.74
N LEU A 54 4.72 -11.49 5.68
CA LEU A 54 3.84 -10.80 6.63
C LEU A 54 2.87 -9.84 5.92
N ARG A 55 3.32 -9.13 4.88
CA ARG A 55 2.48 -8.26 4.04
C ARG A 55 1.35 -9.05 3.39
N GLN A 56 1.68 -10.17 2.74
CA GLN A 56 0.67 -11.04 2.11
C GLN A 56 -0.32 -11.63 3.13
N ARG A 57 0.15 -11.94 4.35
CA ARG A 57 -0.72 -12.42 5.43
C ARG A 57 -1.65 -11.32 5.93
N GLU A 58 -1.14 -10.10 6.09
CA GLU A 58 -1.92 -8.92 6.48
C GLU A 58 -3.02 -8.65 5.45
N ASP A 59 -2.69 -8.60 4.16
CA ASP A 59 -3.65 -8.33 3.09
C ASP A 59 -4.80 -9.33 3.10
N LYS A 60 -4.49 -10.63 3.26
CA LYS A 60 -5.50 -11.70 3.36
C LYS A 60 -6.36 -11.57 4.62
N ALA A 61 -5.77 -11.23 5.76
CA ALA A 61 -6.50 -11.04 7.02
C ALA A 61 -7.40 -9.81 6.96
N ARG A 62 -6.91 -8.71 6.37
CA ARG A 62 -7.65 -7.47 6.13
C ARG A 62 -8.82 -7.66 5.21
N GLU A 63 -8.64 -8.34 4.08
CA GLU A 63 -9.72 -8.66 3.15
C GLU A 63 -10.82 -9.47 3.85
N LYS A 64 -10.46 -10.50 4.62
CA LYS A 64 -11.43 -11.33 5.36
C LYS A 64 -12.18 -10.55 6.43
N TRP A 65 -11.47 -9.73 7.22
CA TRP A 65 -12.11 -8.88 8.22
C TRP A 65 -13.04 -7.86 7.55
N TRP A 66 -12.59 -7.20 6.49
CA TRP A 66 -13.35 -6.18 5.78
C TRP A 66 -14.61 -6.74 5.11
N GLN A 67 -14.55 -7.95 4.55
CA GLN A 67 -15.72 -8.66 4.05
C GLN A 67 -16.71 -9.06 5.15
N CYS A 68 -16.21 -9.33 6.36
CA CYS A 68 -17.05 -9.66 7.52
C CYS A 68 -17.78 -8.40 8.02
N GLU A 69 -17.07 -7.28 8.10
CA GLU A 69 -17.61 -6.00 8.56
C GLU A 69 -18.56 -5.37 7.53
N ASN A 70 -18.20 -5.47 6.25
CA ASN A 70 -18.95 -4.90 5.12
C ASN A 70 -19.44 -6.03 4.19
N PRO A 71 -20.56 -6.71 4.50
CA PRO A 71 -21.06 -7.82 3.69
C PRO A 71 -21.47 -7.42 2.26
N SER A 72 -21.63 -6.12 1.99
CA SER A 72 -21.85 -5.60 0.64
C SER A 72 -20.56 -5.58 -0.21
N TYR A 73 -19.39 -5.46 0.43
CA TYR A 73 -18.09 -5.37 -0.21
C TYR A 73 -17.68 -6.72 -0.81
N GLY A 74 -17.40 -6.77 -2.12
CA GLY A 74 -16.87 -7.97 -2.78
C GLY A 74 -17.90 -9.01 -3.25
N ARG A 75 -19.21 -8.70 -3.21
CA ARG A 75 -20.26 -9.56 -3.82
C ARG A 75 -19.98 -9.86 -5.31
N GLU A 76 -19.38 -8.93 -6.04
CA GLU A 76 -18.94 -9.15 -7.44
C GLU A 76 -17.73 -10.09 -7.55
N LYS A 77 -16.77 -10.04 -6.62
CA LYS A 77 -15.58 -10.91 -6.63
C LYS A 77 -15.94 -12.38 -6.33
N ARG A 78 -16.96 -12.64 -5.50
CA ARG A 78 -17.42 -14.03 -5.21
C ARG A 78 -17.98 -14.74 -6.45
N LYS A 79 -18.70 -14.03 -7.34
CA LYS A 79 -19.19 -14.62 -8.60
C LYS A 79 -18.05 -15.11 -9.49
N LYS A 80 -16.96 -14.35 -9.61
CA LYS A 80 -15.79 -14.70 -10.46
C LYS A 80 -14.96 -15.89 -9.96
N LEU A 81 -14.85 -16.12 -8.65
CA LEU A 81 -14.10 -17.24 -8.08
C LEU A 81 -14.84 -18.59 -8.16
N SER A 82 -16.19 -18.58 -8.12
CA SER A 82 -17.00 -19.79 -8.27
C SER A 82 -17.04 -20.34 -9.71
N GLN A 83 -16.79 -19.49 -10.71
CA GLN A 83 -16.78 -19.92 -12.12
C GLN A 83 -15.41 -20.45 -12.59
N SER A 84 -14.29 -20.06 -11.96
CA SER A 84 -12.96 -20.55 -12.40
C SER A 84 -12.57 -21.91 -11.81
N SER A 85 -13.23 -22.36 -10.74
CA SER A 85 -12.95 -23.65 -10.08
C SER A 85 -13.57 -24.87 -10.79
N LYS A 86 -14.43 -24.67 -11.80
CA LYS A 86 -15.01 -25.77 -12.61
C LYS A 86 -14.25 -26.09 -13.91
N LYS A 87 -13.23 -25.32 -14.29
CA LYS A 87 -12.39 -25.59 -15.48
C LYS A 87 -10.96 -25.96 -15.07
N LYS A 88 -10.79 -27.08 -14.38
CA LYS A 88 -9.47 -27.67 -14.16
C LYS A 88 -9.51 -29.19 -14.27
N SER A 89 -9.98 -29.66 -15.42
CA SER A 89 -9.72 -31.02 -15.89
C SER A 89 -9.36 -30.92 -17.37
N GLN A 90 -8.18 -31.42 -17.70
CA GLN A 90 -7.57 -31.51 -19.04
C GLN A 90 -6.85 -30.25 -19.56
N ALA A 91 -5.57 -30.14 -19.21
CA ALA A 91 -4.58 -29.56 -20.10
C ALA A 91 -3.42 -30.56 -20.20
N LYS A 92 -3.37 -31.28 -21.32
CA LYS A 92 -2.23 -32.12 -21.72
C LYS A 92 -0.97 -31.24 -21.79
N LEU A 93 0.15 -31.77 -21.30
CA LEU A 93 1.47 -31.21 -21.55
C LEU A 93 1.71 -31.19 -23.07
N VAL A 94 1.86 -29.99 -23.63
CA VAL A 94 2.49 -29.80 -24.93
C VAL A 94 3.69 -28.89 -24.69
N ASN A 95 4.87 -29.49 -24.74
CA ASN A 95 6.15 -28.78 -24.72
C ASN A 95 6.38 -28.22 -26.12
N THR A 96 5.99 -26.96 -26.33
CA THR A 96 6.43 -26.19 -27.50
C THR A 96 7.37 -25.09 -27.03
N SER A 97 8.66 -25.28 -27.28
CA SER A 97 9.69 -24.27 -27.15
C SER A 97 9.52 -23.22 -28.25
N GLN A 98 8.64 -22.23 -28.02
CA GLN A 98 8.61 -21.00 -28.81
C GLN A 98 9.16 -19.85 -27.98
N SER A 99 10.25 -19.28 -28.48
CA SER A 99 10.88 -18.06 -27.99
C SER A 99 9.82 -16.96 -27.82
N ARG A 100 9.53 -16.60 -26.57
CA ARG A 100 8.58 -15.52 -26.24
C ARG A 100 9.20 -14.19 -26.64
N LYS A 101 8.82 -13.66 -27.81
CA LYS A 101 8.95 -12.22 -28.07
C LYS A 101 8.15 -11.48 -27.00
N LYS A 102 8.85 -10.82 -26.07
CA LYS A 102 8.22 -9.99 -25.04
C LYS A 102 7.62 -8.77 -25.72
N ASN A 103 6.31 -8.83 -26.00
CA ASN A 103 5.53 -7.63 -26.23
C ASN A 103 5.49 -6.85 -24.90
N TYR A 104 6.34 -5.85 -24.76
CA TYR A 104 6.23 -4.87 -23.69
C TYR A 104 4.94 -4.09 -23.96
N GLN A 105 3.87 -4.44 -23.25
CA GLN A 105 2.71 -3.57 -23.17
C GLN A 105 3.18 -2.31 -22.45
N VAL A 106 3.14 -1.18 -23.16
CA VAL A 106 3.28 0.14 -22.54
C VAL A 106 2.09 0.31 -21.61
N ILE A 107 2.32 0.14 -20.32
CA ILE A 107 1.32 0.44 -19.29
C ILE A 107 1.14 1.97 -19.34
N LYS A 108 0.04 2.43 -19.93
CA LYS A 108 -0.39 3.83 -19.77
C LYS A 108 -0.80 4.00 -18.32
N ILE A 109 0.08 4.61 -17.52
CA ILE A 109 -0.18 4.95 -16.12
C ILE A 109 -1.13 6.15 -16.10
N ASN A 110 -2.41 5.91 -16.39
CA ASN A 110 -3.44 6.96 -16.29
C ASN A 110 -4.10 6.99 -14.90
N ASP A 111 -3.90 5.97 -14.06
CA ASP A 111 -4.63 5.78 -12.81
C ASP A 111 -3.71 5.69 -11.58
N SER A 112 -2.66 6.53 -11.51
CA SER A 112 -1.98 6.73 -10.23
C SER A 112 -2.86 7.65 -9.36
N PRO A 113 -3.23 7.27 -8.13
CA PRO A 113 -4.01 8.14 -7.23
C PRO A 113 -3.25 9.41 -6.79
N PHE A 114 -2.05 9.64 -7.33
CA PHE A 114 -1.17 10.78 -7.06
C PHE A 114 -1.00 11.74 -8.25
N VAL A 115 -1.79 11.62 -9.33
CA VAL A 115 -1.77 12.62 -10.41
C VAL A 115 -2.61 13.82 -9.99
N ASN A 116 -2.01 14.76 -9.27
CA ASN A 116 -2.60 16.06 -9.02
C ASN A 116 -2.16 17.04 -10.13
N ASN A 117 -3.13 17.67 -10.81
CA ASN A 117 -2.92 18.79 -11.74
C ASN A 117 -2.42 20.08 -11.06
N SER A 118 -1.90 19.99 -9.84
CA SER A 118 -1.19 21.10 -9.22
C SER A 118 0.01 21.43 -10.10
N ASN A 119 0.14 22.69 -10.52
CA ASN A 119 1.37 23.21 -11.10
C ASN A 119 2.52 22.86 -10.13
N ILE A 120 3.25 21.78 -10.42
CA ILE A 120 4.40 21.34 -9.63
C ILE A 120 5.48 22.38 -9.92
N GLN A 121 5.39 23.50 -9.21
CA GLN A 121 6.45 24.48 -9.16
C GLN A 121 7.59 23.79 -8.43
N VAL A 122 8.50 23.17 -9.18
CA VAL A 122 9.76 22.69 -8.67
C VAL A 122 10.54 23.94 -8.23
N LYS A 123 10.31 24.37 -6.99
CA LYS A 123 11.04 25.48 -6.39
C LYS A 123 12.50 25.03 -6.28
N THR A 124 13.32 25.50 -7.21
CA THR A 124 14.76 25.32 -7.15
C THR A 124 15.28 26.05 -5.92
N ALA A 125 16.24 25.45 -5.20
CA ALA A 125 16.80 26.03 -3.98
C ALA A 125 17.34 27.46 -4.18
N TYR A 126 17.81 27.78 -5.39
CA TYR A 126 18.27 29.12 -5.78
C TYR A 126 17.59 29.56 -7.08
N GLN A 127 17.45 30.87 -7.25
CA GLN A 127 16.88 31.52 -8.43
C GLN A 127 17.86 32.58 -8.97
N GLY A 128 17.65 33.02 -10.21
CA GLY A 128 18.44 34.07 -10.84
C GLY A 128 19.94 33.80 -10.84
N GLU A 129 20.72 34.82 -10.52
CA GLU A 129 22.20 34.78 -10.53
C GLU A 129 22.77 33.79 -9.52
N LYS A 130 22.17 33.69 -8.33
CA LYS A 130 22.56 32.71 -7.32
C LYS A 130 22.49 31.27 -7.84
N LYS A 131 21.52 30.97 -8.71
CA LYS A 131 21.43 29.67 -9.38
C LYS A 131 22.60 29.46 -10.33
N HIS A 132 22.95 30.46 -11.14
CA HIS A 132 24.08 30.37 -12.06
C HIS A 132 25.42 30.26 -11.30
N ALA A 133 25.61 31.02 -10.23
CA ALA A 133 26.76 30.92 -9.35
C ALA A 133 26.86 29.54 -8.70
N TRP A 134 25.75 29.00 -8.20
CA TRP A 134 25.70 27.64 -7.66
C TRP A 134 26.06 26.58 -8.71
N LEU A 135 25.58 26.71 -9.95
CA LEU A 135 25.92 25.78 -11.04
C LEU A 135 27.41 25.81 -11.41
N ARG A 136 28.09 26.94 -11.25
CA ARG A 136 29.54 27.05 -11.45
C ARG A 136 30.33 26.50 -10.26
N PHE A 137 29.85 26.74 -9.04
CA PHE A 137 30.50 26.28 -7.81
C PHE A 137 30.36 24.77 -7.60
N TYR A 138 29.18 24.21 -7.88
CA TYR A 138 28.86 22.82 -7.60
C TYR A 138 29.62 21.88 -8.54
N GLN A 139 30.50 21.07 -7.96
CA GLN A 139 31.25 20.05 -8.67
C GLN A 139 30.70 18.67 -8.33
N ARG A 140 30.18 17.98 -9.35
CA ARG A 140 29.65 16.62 -9.21
C ARG A 140 30.73 15.58 -9.53
N PRO A 141 31.18 14.76 -8.57
CA PRO A 141 32.12 13.68 -8.83
C PRO A 141 31.56 12.67 -9.85
N SER A 142 32.43 12.04 -10.64
CA SER A 142 32.03 11.08 -11.69
C SER A 142 31.17 9.93 -11.16
N LYS A 143 31.50 9.40 -9.98
CA LYS A 143 30.74 8.36 -9.26
C LYS A 143 29.31 8.78 -8.89
N CYS A 144 29.02 10.07 -8.85
CA CYS A 144 27.71 10.65 -8.55
C CYS A 144 26.83 10.91 -9.78
N HIS A 145 27.35 10.71 -11.01
CA HIS A 145 26.52 10.76 -12.22
C HIS A 145 25.48 9.64 -12.22
N LYS A 146 25.92 8.44 -11.82
CA LYS A 146 25.07 7.26 -11.73
C LYS A 146 25.55 6.37 -10.58
N PRO A 147 25.10 6.62 -9.34
CA PRO A 147 25.50 5.81 -8.19
C PRO A 147 25.02 4.37 -8.39
N LYS A 148 25.95 3.40 -8.32
CA LYS A 148 25.66 1.98 -8.54
C LYS A 148 25.12 1.27 -7.29
N ASN A 149 25.38 1.84 -6.12
CA ASN A 149 25.08 1.27 -4.81
C ASN A 149 24.62 2.37 -3.84
N LEU A 150 23.94 1.96 -2.78
CA LEU A 150 23.32 2.87 -1.82
C LEU A 150 24.36 3.71 -1.07
N SER A 151 25.53 3.14 -0.78
CA SER A 151 26.62 3.86 -0.10
C SER A 151 27.16 5.03 -0.94
N VAL A 152 27.36 4.85 -2.24
CA VAL A 152 27.76 5.95 -3.13
C VAL A 152 26.65 6.98 -3.25
N PHE A 153 25.38 6.55 -3.27
CA PHE A 153 24.25 7.49 -3.24
C PHE A 153 24.26 8.35 -1.97
N ALA A 154 24.43 7.73 -0.79
CA ALA A 154 24.51 8.44 0.49
C ALA A 154 25.66 9.45 0.49
N TYR A 155 26.87 9.01 0.11
CA TYR A 155 28.02 9.90 -0.04
C TYR A 155 27.74 11.08 -0.98
N CYS A 156 27.13 10.83 -2.16
CA CYS A 156 26.84 11.89 -3.12
C CYS A 156 25.80 12.90 -2.57
N SER A 157 24.84 12.42 -1.78
CA SER A 157 23.86 13.27 -1.13
C SER A 157 24.51 14.18 -0.08
N GLU A 158 25.38 13.63 0.77
CA GLU A 158 26.10 14.36 1.81
C GLU A 158 27.10 15.36 1.21
N ASN A 159 27.90 14.94 0.23
CA ASN A 159 28.85 15.80 -0.46
C ASN A 159 28.15 16.99 -1.15
N LYS A 160 26.96 16.78 -1.73
CA LYS A 160 26.16 17.87 -2.28
C LYS A 160 25.67 18.84 -1.19
N GLN A 161 25.29 18.34 -0.02
CA GLN A 161 24.88 19.19 1.11
C GLN A 161 26.07 20.01 1.63
N GLN A 162 27.25 19.40 1.79
CA GLN A 162 28.46 20.10 2.23
C GLN A 162 28.87 21.21 1.28
N GLN A 163 28.89 20.94 -0.03
CA GLN A 163 29.16 21.98 -1.03
C GLN A 163 28.13 23.10 -0.99
N ARG A 164 26.86 22.77 -0.72
CA ARG A 164 25.81 23.78 -0.57
C ARG A 164 26.09 24.71 0.60
N LEU A 165 26.45 24.16 1.75
CA LEU A 165 26.81 24.94 2.93
C LEU A 165 28.04 25.81 2.66
N ALA A 166 29.07 25.27 2.02
CA ALA A 166 30.27 26.03 1.65
C ALA A 166 29.95 27.17 0.68
N PHE A 167 29.10 26.91 -0.32
CA PHE A 167 28.63 27.95 -1.23
C PHE A 167 27.85 29.04 -0.51
N GLU A 168 26.97 28.68 0.43
CA GLU A 168 26.18 29.65 1.20
C GLU A 168 27.05 30.52 2.12
N GLN A 169 28.19 30.03 2.59
CA GLN A 169 29.14 30.82 3.36
C GLN A 169 29.94 31.81 2.50
N VAL A 170 30.27 31.43 1.26
CA VAL A 170 31.10 32.25 0.36
C VAL A 170 30.26 33.19 -0.50
N TYR A 171 29.01 32.83 -0.79
CA TYR A 171 28.13 33.62 -1.64
C TYR A 171 27.57 34.83 -0.87
N LEU A 172 28.12 36.01 -1.14
CA LEU A 172 27.55 37.28 -0.72
C LEU A 172 26.47 37.69 -1.74
N PRO A 173 25.21 37.92 -1.31
CA PRO A 173 24.21 38.50 -2.19
C PRO A 173 24.58 39.95 -2.51
N GLU A 174 24.60 40.32 -3.79
CA GLU A 174 24.58 41.73 -4.24
C GLU A 174 23.22 42.38 -3.96
#